data_AF-A0A842UIX0-F1
#
_entry.id   AF-A0A842UIX0-F1
#
_cell.length_a   1.000
_cell.length_b   1.000
_cell.length_c   1.000
_cell.angle_alpha   90.00
_cell.angle_beta   90.00
_cell.angle_gamma   90.00
#
_symmetry.space_group_name_H-M   'P 1'
#
loop_
_entity.id
_entity.type
_entity.pdbx_description
1 polymer ?
#
loop_
_entity_poly.entity_id
_entity_poly.type
_entity_poly.pdbx_seq_one_letter_code
_entity_poly.pdbx_strand_id
1 'polypeptide(L)'
;LQMDMRELRSRGGGLFGAAEMTGSIGVVTINMPRIGYLSTNKEEFFERVGELMDLARESLEIKRELVQNNMENGLMPYSKRYLGDLHNHFSTIGLVGVNEALLNFMDKDIASEEGRGFALELLDYMRDKLSDFQQETGHIYNLEATPAEGASYRLARIDKKMYEDIKSANEDQVAQGGQPYYTNSTQLPVGYTEDLFEALNLQDELQSKYTGGTVFHGFLGERVSDASSCKNLVKKVAYKFKLPYFTITPTFSICPVHGYIPGEHEFCPFDSRETTPMPQSG
;
A
#
# COMPACT_ATOMS: atom_id res chain seq x y z
N LEU A 1 -5.51 -32.84 -18.15
CA LEU A 1 -4.39 -31.91 -17.89
C LEU A 1 -4.81 -31.06 -16.70
N GLN A 2 -4.48 -31.51 -15.48
CA GLN A 2 -4.78 -30.78 -14.24
C GLN A 2 -3.99 -29.47 -14.24
N MET A 3 -4.71 -28.35 -14.10
CA MET A 3 -4.14 -27.02 -13.92
C MET A 3 -3.35 -26.99 -12.61
N ASP A 4 -2.08 -26.59 -12.67
CA ASP A 4 -1.25 -26.36 -11.49
C ASP A 4 -1.69 -25.05 -10.81
N MET A 5 -2.32 -25.16 -9.64
CA MET A 5 -2.83 -24.05 -8.85
C MET A 5 -1.71 -23.25 -8.13
N ARG A 6 -0.44 -23.70 -8.22
CA ARG A 6 0.70 -23.03 -7.57
C ARG A 6 1.24 -21.85 -8.36
N GLU A 7 0.98 -21.78 -9.67
CA GLU A 7 1.30 -20.59 -10.43
C GLU A 7 0.16 -19.58 -10.27
N LEU A 8 0.46 -18.42 -9.68
CA LEU A 8 -0.34 -17.18 -9.73
C LEU A 8 -0.45 -16.64 -11.18
N ARG A 9 -0.46 -17.52 -12.18
CA ARG A 9 -0.59 -17.17 -13.59
C ARG A 9 -2.05 -16.89 -13.90
N SER A 10 -2.36 -15.61 -13.82
CA SER A 10 -3.14 -14.90 -14.83
C SER A 10 -4.32 -15.70 -15.39
N ARG A 11 -5.30 -16.02 -14.55
CA ARG A 11 -6.66 -16.15 -15.07
C ARG A 11 -7.11 -14.73 -15.40
N GLY A 12 -6.79 -14.25 -16.60
CA GLY A 12 -7.00 -12.87 -17.02
C GLY A 12 -5.72 -12.04 -17.00
N GLY A 13 -5.43 -11.36 -18.11
CA GLY A 13 -4.12 -10.79 -18.40
C GLY A 13 -3.65 -9.65 -17.48
N GLY A 14 -2.33 -9.47 -17.41
CA GLY A 14 -1.68 -8.34 -16.75
C GLY A 14 -1.01 -8.68 -15.40
N LEU A 15 -0.17 -7.75 -14.92
CA LEU A 15 0.65 -7.87 -13.71
C LEU A 15 -0.16 -8.05 -12.41
N PHE A 16 -1.43 -7.64 -12.41
CA PHE A 16 -2.38 -7.77 -11.30
C PHE A 16 -3.35 -8.95 -11.45
N GLY A 17 -3.19 -9.80 -12.47
CA GLY A 17 -4.07 -10.96 -12.71
C GLY A 17 -5.54 -10.59 -12.96
N ALA A 18 -5.78 -9.39 -13.51
CA ALA A 18 -7.13 -8.87 -13.73
C ALA A 18 -7.79 -9.50 -14.96
N ALA A 19 -8.73 -10.44 -14.74
CA ALA A 19 -9.69 -10.82 -15.79
C ALA A 19 -10.73 -9.72 -16.04
N GLU A 20 -11.41 -9.78 -17.18
CA GLU A 20 -12.68 -9.05 -17.33
C GLU A 20 -13.64 -9.44 -16.18
N MET A 21 -14.37 -8.46 -15.62
CA MET A 21 -15.25 -8.63 -14.45
C MET A 21 -14.53 -9.05 -13.15
N THR A 22 -13.37 -8.46 -12.88
CA THR A 22 -12.61 -8.65 -11.63
C THR A 22 -12.82 -7.51 -10.63
N GLY A 23 -12.54 -7.80 -9.36
CA GLY A 23 -12.60 -6.85 -8.24
C GLY A 23 -12.12 -7.53 -6.96
N SER A 24 -12.37 -6.91 -5.80
CA SER A 24 -12.14 -7.54 -4.49
C SER A 24 -13.45 -7.65 -3.73
N ILE A 25 -13.71 -8.81 -3.11
CA ILE A 25 -14.86 -9.00 -2.22
C ILE A 25 -14.71 -8.20 -0.92
N GLY A 26 -13.49 -7.87 -0.54
CA GLY A 26 -13.17 -7.15 0.68
C GLY A 26 -11.67 -7.17 0.97
N VAL A 27 -11.27 -6.23 1.81
CA VAL A 27 -9.90 -6.06 2.27
C VAL A 27 -9.86 -6.23 3.78
N VAL A 28 -8.96 -7.06 4.28
CA VAL A 28 -8.59 -7.13 5.70
C VAL A 28 -7.13 -6.72 5.82
N THR A 29 -6.85 -5.69 6.63
CA THR A 29 -5.49 -5.14 6.81
C THR A 29 -4.91 -5.56 8.14
N ILE A 30 -3.72 -6.14 8.11
CA ILE A 30 -2.98 -6.59 9.29
C ILE A 30 -2.18 -5.41 9.88
N ASN A 31 -2.34 -5.20 11.19
CA ASN A 31 -1.61 -4.19 11.96
C ASN A 31 -0.21 -4.72 12.33
N MET A 32 0.76 -4.52 11.44
CA MET A 32 2.12 -5.04 11.61
C MET A 32 2.87 -4.47 12.83
N PRO A 33 2.76 -3.17 13.17
CA PRO A 33 3.42 -2.60 14.35
C PRO A 33 3.10 -3.36 15.63
N ARG A 34 1.83 -3.75 15.80
CA ARG A 34 1.38 -4.53 16.96
C ARG A 34 2.08 -5.87 17.05
N ILE A 35 2.28 -6.54 15.92
CA ILE A 35 2.99 -7.82 15.86
C ILE A 35 4.44 -7.60 16.26
N GLY A 36 5.11 -6.63 15.65
CA GLY A 36 6.51 -6.32 15.96
C GLY A 36 6.74 -5.99 17.43
N TYR A 37 5.82 -5.27 18.06
CA TYR A 37 5.87 -4.95 19.49
C TYR A 37 5.65 -6.16 20.40
N LEU A 38 4.78 -7.09 20.01
CA LEU A 38 4.43 -8.25 20.84
C LEU A 38 5.39 -9.43 20.69
N SER A 39 6.12 -9.50 19.59
CA SER A 39 7.02 -10.60 19.27
C SER A 39 8.38 -10.46 19.94
N THR A 40 8.86 -11.56 20.53
CA THR A 40 10.18 -11.62 21.18
C THR A 40 11.26 -12.23 20.28
N ASN A 41 10.84 -13.00 19.28
CA ASN A 41 11.71 -13.68 18.33
C ASN A 41 11.02 -13.77 16.97
N LYS A 42 11.79 -14.20 15.96
CA LYS A 42 11.36 -14.22 14.57
C LYS A 42 10.25 -15.26 14.36
N GLU A 43 10.39 -16.44 14.94
CA GLU A 43 9.41 -17.52 14.83
C GLU A 43 8.03 -17.05 15.33
N GLU A 44 7.99 -16.41 16.50
CA GLU A 44 6.78 -15.83 17.08
C GLU A 44 6.20 -14.70 16.20
N PHE A 45 7.04 -13.88 15.57
CA PHE A 45 6.58 -12.85 14.63
C PHE A 45 5.81 -13.46 13.46
N PHE A 46 6.41 -14.45 12.79
CA PHE A 46 5.78 -15.10 11.65
C PHE A 46 4.55 -15.92 12.04
N GLU A 47 4.55 -16.57 13.20
CA GLU A 47 3.38 -17.27 13.75
C GLU A 47 2.19 -16.31 13.93
N ARG A 48 2.40 -15.16 14.58
CA ARG A 48 1.36 -14.13 14.76
C ARG A 48 0.83 -13.58 13.44
N VAL A 49 1.70 -13.39 12.44
CA VAL A 49 1.28 -13.01 11.09
C VAL A 49 0.37 -14.09 10.50
N GLY A 50 0.80 -15.36 10.57
CA GLY A 50 0.04 -16.50 10.07
C GLY A 50 -1.34 -16.62 10.70
N GLU A 51 -1.43 -16.52 12.03
CA GLU A 51 -2.70 -16.58 12.77
C GLU A 51 -3.67 -15.47 12.33
N LEU A 52 -3.18 -14.24 12.18
CA LEU A 52 -4.01 -13.12 11.73
C LEU A 52 -4.41 -13.25 10.26
N MET A 53 -3.56 -13.84 9.42
CA MET A 53 -3.91 -14.17 8.04
C MET A 53 -4.99 -15.26 7.96
N ASP A 54 -4.94 -16.26 8.83
CA ASP A 54 -5.97 -17.32 8.90
C ASP A 54 -7.33 -16.74 9.32
N LEU A 55 -7.35 -15.81 10.29
CA LEU A 55 -8.55 -15.06 10.69
C LEU A 55 -9.05 -14.13 9.57
N ALA A 56 -8.14 -13.46 8.86
CA ALA A 56 -8.49 -12.62 7.72
C ALA A 56 -9.14 -13.44 6.61
N ARG A 57 -8.60 -14.62 6.31
CA ARG A 57 -9.18 -15.58 5.37
C ARG A 57 -10.59 -15.97 5.79
N GLU A 58 -10.80 -16.39 7.03
CA GLU A 58 -12.13 -16.77 7.53
C GLU A 58 -13.14 -15.61 7.36
N SER A 59 -12.76 -14.40 7.74
CA SER A 59 -13.60 -13.21 7.57
C SER A 59 -13.96 -12.96 6.09
N LEU A 60 -13.01 -13.14 5.17
CA LEU A 60 -13.21 -12.91 3.74
C LEU A 60 -14.09 -14.00 3.12
N GLU A 61 -13.92 -15.26 3.51
CA GLU A 61 -14.76 -16.37 3.04
C GLU A 61 -16.22 -16.24 3.52
N ILE A 62 -16.43 -15.89 4.79
CA ILE A 62 -17.78 -15.57 5.31
C ILE A 62 -18.42 -14.43 4.49
N LYS A 63 -17.64 -13.38 4.20
CA LYS A 63 -18.13 -12.25 3.41
C LYS A 63 -18.47 -12.66 1.98
N ARG A 64 -17.65 -13.50 1.35
CA ARG A 64 -17.89 -14.03 0.00
C ARG A 64 -19.21 -14.78 -0.07
N GLU A 65 -19.44 -15.70 0.87
CA GLU A 65 -20.69 -16.47 0.96
C GLU A 65 -21.90 -15.54 1.13
N LEU A 66 -21.81 -14.56 2.04
CA LEU A 66 -22.87 -13.57 2.26
C LEU A 66 -23.21 -12.77 0.99
N VAL A 67 -22.19 -12.26 0.28
CA VAL A 67 -22.40 -11.47 -0.95
C VAL A 67 -23.00 -12.34 -2.04
N GLN A 68 -22.51 -13.57 -2.21
CA GLN A 68 -23.05 -14.52 -3.19
C GLN A 68 -24.53 -14.82 -2.90
N ASN A 69 -24.88 -15.13 -1.66
CA ASN A 69 -26.26 -15.37 -1.23
C ASN A 69 -27.16 -14.15 -1.48
N ASN A 70 -26.67 -12.93 -1.24
CA ASN A 70 -27.42 -11.71 -1.53
C ASN A 70 -27.62 -11.49 -3.04
N MET A 71 -26.63 -11.85 -3.87
CA MET A 71 -26.76 -11.80 -5.33
C MET A 71 -27.81 -12.80 -5.83
N GLU A 72 -27.84 -14.02 -5.28
CA GLU A 72 -28.79 -15.08 -5.65
C GLU A 72 -30.22 -14.77 -5.19
N ASN A 73 -30.38 -14.18 -4.00
CA ASN A 73 -31.69 -13.77 -3.46
C ASN A 73 -32.21 -12.45 -4.05
N GLY A 74 -31.54 -11.88 -5.06
CA GLY A 74 -32.00 -10.67 -5.75
C GLY A 74 -31.80 -9.36 -4.99
N LEU A 75 -31.03 -9.36 -3.90
CA LEU A 75 -30.69 -8.14 -3.13
C LEU A 75 -29.59 -7.31 -3.81
N MET A 76 -28.82 -7.92 -4.72
CA MET A 76 -27.77 -7.25 -5.51
C MET A 76 -27.97 -7.47 -7.02
N PRO A 77 -29.09 -6.97 -7.59
CA PRO A 77 -29.51 -7.33 -8.95
C PRO A 77 -28.55 -6.83 -10.03
N TYR A 78 -27.93 -5.65 -9.84
CA TYR A 78 -26.94 -5.13 -10.79
C TYR A 78 -25.64 -5.95 -10.77
N SER A 79 -25.12 -6.27 -9.59
CA SER A 79 -23.94 -7.12 -9.45
C SER A 79 -24.21 -8.50 -10.07
N LYS A 80 -25.37 -9.12 -9.79
CA LYS A 80 -25.73 -10.40 -10.41
C LYS A 80 -25.83 -10.31 -11.93
N ARG A 81 -26.45 -9.25 -12.45
CA ARG A 81 -26.64 -9.00 -13.90
C ARG A 81 -25.32 -8.85 -14.64
N TYR A 82 -24.37 -8.08 -14.10
CA TYR A 82 -23.16 -7.66 -14.81
C TYR A 82 -21.91 -8.45 -14.45
N LEU A 83 -21.81 -9.01 -13.25
CA LEU A 83 -20.66 -9.82 -12.80
C LEU A 83 -20.95 -11.31 -12.88
N GLY A 84 -22.22 -11.73 -12.77
CA GLY A 84 -22.64 -13.13 -12.78
C GLY A 84 -22.37 -13.85 -11.46
N ASP A 85 -21.10 -13.99 -11.11
CA ASP A 85 -20.60 -14.61 -9.88
C ASP A 85 -19.33 -13.90 -9.36
N LEU A 86 -18.79 -14.41 -8.26
CA LEU A 86 -17.61 -13.85 -7.58
C LEU A 86 -16.33 -14.65 -7.85
N HIS A 87 -16.32 -15.59 -8.79
CA HIS A 87 -15.16 -16.47 -9.04
C HIS A 87 -13.89 -15.68 -9.40
N ASN A 88 -14.04 -14.57 -10.13
CA ASN A 88 -12.92 -13.71 -10.55
C ASN A 88 -12.64 -12.55 -9.57
N HIS A 89 -13.21 -12.56 -8.36
CA HIS A 89 -12.99 -11.53 -7.36
C HIS A 89 -12.01 -12.01 -6.29
N PHE A 90 -11.02 -11.17 -5.99
CA PHE A 90 -10.01 -11.43 -4.98
C PHE A 90 -10.55 -11.35 -3.56
N SER A 91 -10.03 -12.22 -2.70
CA SER A 91 -10.01 -12.04 -1.24
C SER A 91 -8.71 -11.32 -0.88
N THR A 92 -8.79 -10.04 -0.50
CA THR A 92 -7.61 -9.20 -0.33
C THR A 92 -7.16 -9.14 1.11
N ILE A 93 -5.90 -9.54 1.34
CA ILE A 93 -5.23 -9.34 2.62
C ILE A 93 -4.15 -8.30 2.40
N GLY A 94 -4.19 -7.25 3.20
CA GLY A 94 -3.21 -6.17 3.15
C GLY A 94 -2.50 -5.98 4.48
N LEU A 95 -1.55 -5.06 4.48
CA LEU A 95 -0.74 -4.75 5.66
C LEU A 95 -0.42 -3.25 5.73
N VAL A 96 -0.14 -2.78 6.94
CA VAL A 96 0.26 -1.41 7.23
C VAL A 96 1.33 -1.37 8.32
N GLY A 97 2.26 -0.41 8.25
CA GLY A 97 3.21 -0.12 9.32
C GLY A 97 4.38 -1.10 9.42
N VAL A 98 4.89 -1.66 8.32
CA VAL A 98 6.04 -2.59 8.41
C VAL A 98 7.29 -1.89 8.94
N ASN A 99 7.51 -0.62 8.60
CA ASN A 99 8.61 0.14 9.19
C ASN A 99 8.53 0.18 10.72
N GLU A 100 7.38 0.52 11.28
CA GLU A 100 7.22 0.55 12.74
C GLU A 100 7.19 -0.85 13.36
N ALA A 101 6.76 -1.88 12.63
CA ALA A 101 6.91 -3.27 13.07
C ALA A 101 8.38 -3.63 13.30
N LEU A 102 9.26 -3.27 12.35
CA LEU A 102 10.70 -3.50 12.46
C LEU A 102 11.34 -2.67 13.58
N LEU A 103 10.94 -1.41 13.72
CA LEU A 103 11.43 -0.54 14.80
C LEU A 103 11.05 -1.07 16.19
N ASN A 104 9.84 -1.63 16.33
CA ASN A 104 9.38 -2.23 17.58
C ASN A 104 10.04 -3.60 17.85
N PHE A 105 10.28 -4.40 16.80
CA PHE A 105 10.78 -5.77 16.93
C PHE A 105 12.31 -5.85 17.08
N MET A 106 13.04 -5.12 16.25
CA MET A 106 14.49 -5.26 16.10
C MET A 106 15.25 -3.93 16.11
N ASP A 107 14.56 -2.82 16.34
CA ASP A 107 15.12 -1.46 16.37
C ASP A 107 15.89 -1.10 15.07
N LYS A 108 15.35 -1.57 13.94
CA LYS A 108 15.85 -1.24 12.59
C LYS A 108 14.71 -0.69 11.76
N ASP A 109 15.00 0.33 10.97
CA ASP A 109 14.05 0.83 9.97
C ASP A 109 14.03 -0.05 8.71
N ILE A 110 13.02 0.13 7.87
CA ILE A 110 12.84 -0.62 6.62
C ILE A 110 13.89 -0.31 5.54
N ALA A 111 14.65 0.78 5.69
CA ALA A 111 15.65 1.19 4.72
C ALA A 111 17.04 0.58 5.00
N SER A 112 17.29 0.18 6.25
CA SER A 112 18.45 -0.62 6.64
C SER A 112 18.49 -1.97 5.89
N GLU A 113 19.69 -2.49 5.64
CA GLU A 113 19.86 -3.78 4.96
C GLU A 113 19.13 -4.92 5.68
N GLU A 114 19.27 -4.98 7.02
CA GLU A 114 18.61 -5.98 7.86
C GLU A 114 17.08 -5.83 7.85
N GLY A 115 16.57 -4.61 8.02
CA GLY A 115 15.13 -4.35 8.04
C GLY A 115 14.47 -4.59 6.69
N ARG A 116 15.11 -4.17 5.59
CA ARG A 116 14.65 -4.46 4.22
C ARG A 116 14.65 -5.95 3.94
N GLY A 117 15.70 -6.67 4.35
CA GLY A 117 15.77 -8.12 4.24
C GLY A 117 14.63 -8.83 4.97
N PHE A 118 14.34 -8.42 6.21
CA PHE A 118 13.23 -8.96 6.98
C PHE A 118 11.86 -8.64 6.34
N ALA A 119 11.67 -7.42 5.83
CA ALA A 119 10.43 -7.05 5.14
C ALA A 119 10.21 -7.87 3.86
N LEU A 120 11.26 -8.16 3.09
CA LEU A 120 11.17 -9.03 1.90
C LEU A 120 10.76 -10.45 2.28
N GLU A 121 11.37 -11.00 3.33
CA GLU A 121 11.03 -12.32 3.86
C GLU A 121 9.59 -12.39 4.37
N LEU A 122 9.14 -11.34 5.07
CA LEU A 122 7.75 -11.18 5.50
C LEU A 122 6.78 -11.24 4.30
N LEU A 123 7.05 -10.47 3.25
CA LEU A 123 6.18 -10.46 2.07
C LEU A 123 6.17 -11.82 1.37
N ASP A 124 7.30 -12.52 1.29
CA ASP A 124 7.34 -13.87 0.71
C ASP A 124 6.54 -14.88 1.56
N TYR A 125 6.68 -14.86 2.88
CA TYR A 125 5.87 -15.69 3.78
C TYR A 125 4.36 -15.45 3.59
N MET A 126 3.95 -14.17 3.53
CA MET A 126 2.55 -13.84 3.31
C MET A 126 2.05 -14.34 1.96
N ARG A 127 2.85 -14.23 0.89
CA ARG A 127 2.48 -14.74 -0.44
C ARG A 127 2.32 -16.26 -0.44
N ASP A 128 3.20 -16.97 0.27
CA ASP A 128 3.11 -18.43 0.38
C ASP A 128 1.81 -18.83 1.10
N LYS A 129 1.47 -18.18 2.22
CA LYS A 129 0.19 -18.39 2.92
C LYS A 129 -1.02 -18.09 2.03
N LEU A 130 -0.98 -17.01 1.24
CA LEU A 130 -2.06 -16.73 0.29
C LEU A 130 -2.18 -17.83 -0.78
N SER A 131 -1.06 -18.36 -1.27
CA SER A 131 -1.05 -19.49 -2.22
C SER A 131 -1.70 -20.73 -1.62
N ASP A 132 -1.42 -21.03 -0.36
CA ASP A 132 -2.05 -22.14 0.37
C ASP A 132 -3.57 -21.91 0.49
N PHE A 133 -4.00 -20.69 0.83
CA PHE A 133 -5.43 -20.35 0.89
C PHE A 133 -6.13 -20.54 -0.46
N GLN A 134 -5.48 -20.20 -1.57
CA GLN A 134 -6.04 -20.44 -2.89
C GLN A 134 -6.21 -21.93 -3.20
N GLN A 135 -5.26 -22.76 -2.77
CA GLN A 135 -5.35 -24.22 -2.95
C GLN A 135 -6.44 -24.85 -2.08
N GLU A 136 -6.57 -24.39 -0.83
CA GLU A 136 -7.54 -24.92 0.13
C GLU A 136 -8.98 -24.50 -0.20
N THR A 137 -9.18 -23.23 -0.56
CA THR A 137 -10.53 -22.66 -0.77
C THR A 137 -10.99 -22.72 -2.23
N GLY A 138 -10.05 -22.78 -3.18
CA GLY A 138 -10.34 -22.62 -4.61
C GLY A 138 -10.64 -21.17 -5.04
N HIS A 139 -10.59 -20.19 -4.12
CA HIS A 139 -10.76 -18.77 -4.43
C HIS A 139 -9.42 -18.07 -4.64
N ILE A 140 -9.42 -16.96 -5.37
CA ILE A 140 -8.20 -16.17 -5.62
C ILE A 140 -7.93 -15.17 -4.49
N TYR A 141 -6.66 -15.02 -4.13
CA TYR A 141 -6.19 -14.14 -3.06
C TYR A 141 -5.09 -13.21 -3.57
N ASN A 142 -5.01 -12.00 -3.03
CA ASN A 142 -3.92 -11.08 -3.35
C ASN A 142 -3.41 -10.34 -2.11
N LEU A 143 -2.13 -9.98 -2.18
CA LEU A 143 -1.45 -9.18 -1.18
C LEU A 143 -1.47 -7.71 -1.63
N GLU A 144 -2.03 -6.83 -0.80
CA GLU A 144 -2.20 -5.42 -1.13
C GLU A 144 -1.43 -4.49 -0.18
N ALA A 145 -0.78 -3.48 -0.75
CA ALA A 145 -0.32 -2.33 0.00
C ALA A 145 -1.51 -1.42 0.28
N THR A 146 -2.28 -1.74 1.32
CA THR A 146 -3.53 -1.03 1.66
C THR A 146 -3.26 0.48 1.72
N PRO A 147 -4.07 1.35 1.07
CA PRO A 147 -3.87 2.81 1.15
C PRO A 147 -3.91 3.38 2.58
N ALA A 148 -4.61 2.68 3.48
CA ALA A 148 -4.63 2.89 4.92
C ALA A 148 -4.95 4.33 5.40
N GLU A 149 -5.60 5.17 4.60
CA GLU A 149 -5.87 6.58 4.92
C GLU A 149 -6.48 6.80 6.32
N GLY A 150 -7.48 5.98 6.68
CA GLY A 150 -8.04 5.98 8.05
C GLY A 150 -7.40 4.95 8.97
N ALA A 151 -6.86 3.86 8.43
CA ALA A 151 -6.37 2.73 9.21
C ALA A 151 -5.03 3.04 9.89
N SER A 152 -4.11 3.73 9.21
CA SER A 152 -2.79 4.11 9.75
C SER A 152 -2.91 4.88 11.06
N TYR A 153 -3.77 5.89 11.07
CA TYR A 153 -4.08 6.71 12.24
C TYR A 153 -4.89 5.95 13.31
N ARG A 154 -5.96 5.26 12.88
CA ARG A 154 -6.86 4.57 13.83
C ARG A 154 -6.12 3.47 14.59
N LEU A 155 -5.32 2.67 13.90
CA LEU A 155 -4.54 1.59 14.51
C LEU A 155 -3.50 2.18 15.45
N ALA A 156 -2.69 3.15 15.00
CA ALA A 156 -1.68 3.77 15.85
C ALA A 156 -2.25 4.38 17.14
N ARG A 157 -3.44 5.00 17.09
CA ARG A 157 -4.13 5.51 18.30
C ARG A 157 -4.60 4.43 19.26
N ILE A 158 -5.15 3.33 18.73
CA ILE A 158 -5.58 2.19 19.54
C ILE A 158 -4.35 1.53 20.18
N ASP A 159 -3.25 1.47 19.45
CA ASP A 159 -1.97 0.94 19.89
C ASP A 159 -1.35 1.79 20.99
N LYS A 160 -1.17 3.09 20.79
CA LYS A 160 -0.67 4.02 21.81
C LYS A 160 -1.51 4.02 23.10
N LYS A 161 -2.83 3.79 22.99
CA LYS A 161 -3.70 3.68 24.17
C LYS A 161 -3.49 2.39 24.97
N MET A 162 -3.13 1.30 24.29
CA MET A 162 -2.94 0.00 24.93
C MET A 162 -1.50 -0.22 25.38
N TYR A 163 -0.53 0.24 24.60
CA TYR A 163 0.90 0.13 24.80
C TYR A 163 1.51 1.52 24.61
N GLU A 164 1.86 2.18 25.71
CA GLU A 164 2.26 3.59 25.67
C GLU A 164 3.59 3.81 24.92
N ASP A 165 4.49 2.82 25.01
CA ASP A 165 5.84 2.80 24.46
C ASP A 165 5.94 2.18 23.05
N ILE A 166 4.85 1.70 22.46
CA ILE A 166 4.87 1.21 21.08
C ILE A 166 5.25 2.35 20.12
N LYS A 167 6.26 2.13 19.27
CA LYS A 167 6.74 3.14 18.32
C LYS A 167 5.73 3.35 17.20
N SER A 168 5.47 4.61 16.86
CA SER A 168 4.73 5.09 15.69
C SER A 168 5.66 5.90 14.78
N ALA A 169 5.19 6.28 13.59
CA ALA A 169 6.04 6.92 12.58
C ALA A 169 6.47 8.35 12.94
N ASN A 170 5.76 9.00 13.87
CA ASN A 170 5.88 10.43 14.16
C ASN A 170 6.00 10.72 15.66
N GLU A 171 6.86 9.98 16.36
CA GLU A 171 7.04 10.07 17.82
C GLU A 171 7.31 11.50 18.31
N ASP A 172 8.13 12.27 17.59
CA ASP A 172 8.45 13.65 17.97
C ASP A 172 7.22 14.56 17.95
N GLN A 173 6.34 14.39 16.96
CA GLN A 173 5.09 15.12 16.89
C GLN A 173 4.11 14.62 17.95
N VAL A 174 4.06 13.31 18.21
CA VAL A 174 3.22 12.72 19.27
C VAL A 174 3.60 13.27 20.65
N ALA A 175 4.90 13.41 20.93
CA ALA A 175 5.40 14.02 22.17
C ALA A 175 4.96 15.50 22.32
N GLN A 176 4.64 16.17 21.22
CA GLN A 176 4.14 17.54 21.17
C GLN A 176 2.60 17.62 21.12
N GLY A 177 1.90 16.51 21.35
CA GLY A 177 0.42 16.43 21.31
C GLY A 177 -0.15 16.16 19.91
N GLY A 178 0.71 15.86 18.93
CA GLY A 178 0.34 15.38 17.62
C GLY A 178 -0.32 14.00 17.69
N GLN A 179 -1.03 13.63 16.62
CA GLN A 179 -1.69 12.34 16.57
C GLN A 179 -0.78 11.28 15.94
N PRO A 180 -0.70 10.06 16.51
CA PRO A 180 0.17 9.01 15.99
C PRO A 180 -0.37 8.45 14.67
N TYR A 181 0.53 8.07 13.78
CA TYR A 181 0.22 7.30 12.57
C TYR A 181 1.29 6.25 12.28
N TYR A 182 0.95 5.28 11.42
CA TYR A 182 1.88 4.30 10.89
C TYR A 182 2.22 4.58 9.43
N THR A 183 3.47 4.28 9.05
CA THR A 183 3.95 4.36 7.68
C THR A 183 3.15 3.39 6.81
N ASN A 184 2.76 3.82 5.61
CA ASN A 184 1.88 3.01 4.80
C ASN A 184 2.58 1.73 4.33
N SER A 185 1.93 0.58 4.52
CA SER A 185 2.42 -0.73 4.08
C SER A 185 3.92 -0.98 4.31
N THR A 186 4.71 -1.11 3.24
CA THR A 186 6.19 -1.22 3.25
C THR A 186 6.88 0.00 2.63
N GLN A 187 6.20 1.15 2.61
CA GLN A 187 6.78 2.40 2.13
C GLN A 187 7.93 2.83 3.05
N LEU A 188 8.80 3.69 2.50
CA LEU A 188 9.75 4.41 3.32
C LEU A 188 9.00 5.39 4.26
N PRO A 189 9.57 5.69 5.44
CA PRO A 189 9.07 6.77 6.30
C PRO A 189 8.97 8.10 5.52
N VAL A 190 8.00 8.93 5.91
CA VAL A 190 7.84 10.26 5.31
C VAL A 190 9.12 11.07 5.55
N GLY A 191 9.65 11.67 4.49
CA GLY A 191 10.87 12.48 4.56
C GLY A 191 12.17 11.69 4.66
N TYR A 192 12.16 10.37 4.40
CA TYR A 192 13.37 9.54 4.47
C TYR A 192 14.49 10.00 3.52
N THR A 193 14.16 10.27 2.25
CA THR A 193 15.13 10.79 1.26
C THR A 193 14.42 11.67 0.24
N GLU A 194 15.14 12.68 -0.27
CA GLU A 194 14.74 13.49 -1.42
C GLU A 194 15.26 12.92 -2.76
N ASP A 195 16.18 11.95 -2.71
CA ASP A 195 16.68 11.27 -3.91
C ASP A 195 15.69 10.20 -4.39
N LEU A 196 14.97 10.53 -5.46
CA LEU A 196 14.03 9.63 -6.11
C LEU A 196 14.67 8.28 -6.50
N PHE A 197 15.92 8.24 -6.97
CA PHE A 197 16.56 6.99 -7.38
C PHE A 197 16.97 6.14 -6.18
N GLU A 198 17.37 6.75 -5.07
CA GLU A 198 17.58 6.05 -3.82
C GLU A 198 16.28 5.41 -3.34
N ALA A 199 15.19 6.18 -3.28
CA ALA A 199 13.88 5.68 -2.88
C ALA A 199 13.41 4.53 -3.80
N LEU A 200 13.57 4.67 -5.11
CA LEU A 200 13.26 3.62 -6.08
C LEU A 200 14.09 2.35 -5.85
N ASN A 201 15.41 2.46 -5.61
CA ASN A 201 16.26 1.30 -5.35
C ASN A 201 15.83 0.55 -4.08
N LEU A 202 15.47 1.27 -3.02
CA LEU A 202 15.02 0.67 -1.77
C LEU A 202 13.65 -0.01 -1.93
N GLN A 203 12.74 0.58 -2.71
CA GLN A 203 11.35 0.17 -2.81
C GLN A 203 11.03 -0.82 -3.93
N ASP A 204 11.80 -0.86 -5.03
CA ASP A 204 11.46 -1.64 -6.24
C ASP A 204 11.13 -3.10 -5.95
N GLU A 205 11.99 -3.76 -5.16
CA GLU A 205 11.83 -5.17 -4.83
C GLU A 205 10.66 -5.40 -3.88
N LEU A 206 10.50 -4.58 -2.84
CA LEU A 206 9.39 -4.66 -1.89
C LEU A 206 8.05 -4.50 -2.60
N GLN A 207 7.93 -3.48 -3.44
CA GLN A 207 6.69 -3.17 -4.15
C GLN A 207 6.35 -4.23 -5.20
N SER A 208 7.36 -4.88 -5.78
CA SER A 208 7.18 -5.99 -6.72
C SER A 208 6.69 -7.29 -6.07
N LYS A 209 6.70 -7.41 -4.73
CA LYS A 209 6.12 -8.57 -4.02
C LYS A 209 4.61 -8.51 -3.89
N TYR A 210 4.00 -7.32 -3.97
CA TYR A 210 2.54 -7.20 -3.93
C TYR A 210 1.93 -7.77 -5.21
N THR A 211 0.92 -8.60 -5.04
CA THR A 211 0.15 -9.21 -6.15
C THR A 211 -1.18 -8.50 -6.38
N GLY A 212 -1.57 -7.60 -5.47
CA GLY A 212 -2.69 -6.69 -5.56
C GLY A 212 -2.25 -5.24 -5.75
N GLY A 213 -3.07 -4.30 -5.25
CA GLY A 213 -2.79 -2.87 -5.36
C GLY A 213 -1.48 -2.48 -4.66
N THR A 214 -0.62 -1.77 -5.37
CA THR A 214 0.46 -0.98 -4.78
C THR A 214 0.78 0.21 -5.67
N VAL A 215 1.36 1.26 -5.08
CA VAL A 215 1.82 2.45 -5.77
C VAL A 215 3.07 2.99 -5.09
N PHE A 216 4.10 3.26 -5.88
CA PHE A 216 5.24 4.07 -5.43
C PHE A 216 4.99 5.55 -5.75
N HIS A 217 5.06 6.41 -4.74
CA HIS A 217 4.91 7.86 -4.93
C HIS A 217 6.27 8.54 -5.03
N GLY A 218 6.67 8.93 -6.24
CA GLY A 218 7.83 9.77 -6.47
C GLY A 218 7.48 11.25 -6.31
N PHE A 219 7.60 11.78 -5.10
CA PHE A 219 7.42 13.21 -4.85
C PHE A 219 8.60 14.00 -5.40
N LEU A 220 8.31 15.08 -6.15
CA LEU A 220 9.32 16.00 -6.66
C LEU A 220 9.17 17.35 -5.96
N GLY A 221 10.27 17.86 -5.42
CA GLY A 221 10.29 19.17 -4.73
C GLY A 221 9.88 20.34 -5.62
N GLU A 222 10.12 20.24 -6.93
CA GLU A 222 9.72 21.25 -7.91
C GLU A 222 8.87 20.66 -9.03
N ARG A 223 8.05 21.52 -9.64
CA ARG A 223 7.26 21.16 -10.82
C ARG A 223 8.20 20.78 -11.96
N VAL A 224 7.95 19.64 -12.61
CA VAL A 224 8.63 19.32 -13.87
C VAL A 224 8.20 20.33 -14.93
N SER A 225 9.10 21.27 -15.23
CA SER A 225 8.84 22.41 -16.12
C SER A 225 8.83 22.04 -17.60
N ASP A 226 9.44 20.90 -17.96
CA ASP A 226 9.53 20.40 -19.33
C ASP A 226 8.95 18.98 -19.45
N ALA A 227 7.97 18.83 -20.34
CA ALA A 227 7.33 17.55 -20.62
C ALA A 227 8.34 16.48 -21.11
N SER A 228 9.41 16.90 -21.79
CA SER A 228 10.44 15.99 -22.29
C SER A 228 11.24 15.38 -21.13
N SER A 229 11.55 16.19 -20.11
CA SER A 229 12.21 15.77 -18.88
C SER A 229 11.35 14.80 -18.08
N CYS A 230 10.05 15.08 -17.93
CA CYS A 230 9.11 14.14 -17.30
C CYS A 230 9.06 12.80 -18.05
N LYS A 231 8.93 12.85 -19.38
CA LYS A 231 8.92 11.67 -20.24
C LYS A 231 10.20 10.84 -20.10
N ASN A 232 11.35 11.49 -20.05
CA ASN A 232 12.64 10.82 -19.88
C ASN A 232 12.77 10.19 -18.49
N LEU A 233 12.26 10.85 -17.45
CA LEU A 233 12.20 10.28 -16.10
C LEU A 233 11.30 9.04 -16.07
N VAL A 234 10.06 9.12 -16.57
CA VAL A 234 9.13 7.98 -16.66
C VAL A 234 9.79 6.81 -17.40
N LYS A 235 10.41 7.06 -18.55
CA LYS A 235 11.14 6.03 -19.31
C LYS A 235 12.26 5.42 -18.49
N LYS A 236 13.07 6.24 -17.82
CA LYS A 236 14.20 5.76 -17.02
C LYS A 236 13.73 4.90 -15.85
N VAL A 237 12.62 5.26 -15.21
CA VAL A 237 12.01 4.44 -14.15
C VAL A 237 11.52 3.12 -14.73
N ALA A 238 10.68 3.17 -15.76
CA ALA A 238 10.08 1.98 -16.38
C ALA A 238 11.09 1.01 -17.00
N TYR A 239 12.25 1.47 -17.46
CA TYR A 239 13.30 0.59 -18.01
C TYR A 239 14.25 0.02 -16.97
N LYS A 240 14.39 0.67 -15.80
CA LYS A 240 15.36 0.26 -14.77
C LYS A 240 14.74 -0.50 -13.61
N PHE A 241 13.47 -0.26 -13.32
CA PHE A 241 12.76 -0.79 -12.17
C PHE A 241 11.59 -1.66 -12.63
N LYS A 242 11.17 -2.57 -11.76
CA LYS A 242 10.08 -3.53 -11.97
C LYS A 242 8.76 -3.09 -11.34
N LEU A 243 8.77 -1.98 -10.59
CA LEU A 243 7.61 -1.37 -9.95
C LEU A 243 6.33 -1.48 -10.80
N PRO A 244 5.27 -2.08 -10.26
CA PRO A 244 4.05 -2.32 -11.02
C PRO A 244 3.30 -1.02 -11.34
N TYR A 245 3.39 -0.03 -10.44
CA TYR A 245 2.75 1.26 -10.57
C TYR A 245 3.52 2.31 -9.79
N PHE A 246 3.75 3.46 -10.42
CA PHE A 246 4.38 4.62 -9.79
C PHE A 246 3.72 5.91 -10.25
N THR A 247 3.76 6.92 -9.39
CA THR A 247 3.35 8.29 -9.72
C THR A 247 4.56 9.22 -9.66
N ILE A 248 4.52 10.26 -10.47
CA ILE A 248 5.42 11.41 -10.34
C ILE A 248 4.55 12.57 -9.87
N THR A 249 4.74 12.99 -8.63
CA THR A 249 3.87 13.97 -7.97
C THR A 249 4.66 15.25 -7.74
N PRO A 250 4.47 16.29 -8.58
CA PRO A 250 5.10 17.59 -8.36
C PRO A 250 4.43 18.33 -7.21
N THR A 251 5.21 19.08 -6.45
CA THR A 251 4.71 19.94 -5.38
C THR A 251 4.26 21.30 -5.93
N PHE A 252 3.10 21.78 -5.48
CA PHE A 252 2.59 23.10 -5.80
C PHE A 252 1.70 23.64 -4.66
N SER A 253 1.65 24.97 -4.51
CA SER A 253 0.75 25.68 -3.61
C SER A 253 -0.39 26.33 -4.39
N ILE A 254 -1.55 26.54 -3.74
CA ILE A 254 -2.70 27.23 -4.34
C ILE A 254 -2.90 28.56 -3.63
N CYS A 255 -2.79 29.66 -4.37
CA CYS A 255 -3.17 30.99 -3.90
C CYS A 255 -4.56 31.36 -4.44
N PRO A 256 -5.48 31.89 -3.61
CA PRO A 256 -6.79 32.36 -4.07
C PRO A 256 -6.73 33.45 -5.15
N VAL A 257 -5.63 34.21 -5.22
CA VAL A 257 -5.40 35.29 -6.19
C VAL A 257 -4.60 34.80 -7.40
N HIS A 258 -3.50 34.10 -7.16
CA HIS A 258 -2.50 33.75 -8.18
C HIS A 258 -2.65 32.35 -8.77
N GLY A 259 -3.57 31.53 -8.24
CA GLY A 259 -3.79 30.16 -8.69
C GLY A 259 -2.67 29.21 -8.27
N TYR A 260 -2.26 28.32 -9.18
CA TYR A 260 -1.23 27.31 -8.94
C TYR A 260 0.18 27.89 -8.97
N ILE A 261 0.92 27.72 -7.88
CA ILE A 261 2.28 28.22 -7.67
C ILE A 261 3.21 27.01 -7.54
N PRO A 262 4.28 26.90 -8.34
CA PRO A 262 5.24 25.80 -8.23
C PRO A 262 5.95 25.77 -6.87
N GLY A 263 6.12 24.57 -6.29
CA GLY A 263 6.79 24.36 -5.01
C GLY A 263 5.87 24.53 -3.80
N GLU A 264 6.43 24.31 -2.61
CA GLU A 264 5.73 24.48 -1.33
C GLU A 264 5.97 25.89 -0.77
N HIS A 265 4.89 26.65 -0.63
CA HIS A 265 4.90 28.01 -0.10
C HIS A 265 3.81 28.16 0.97
N GLU A 266 4.20 28.44 2.20
CA GLU A 266 3.26 28.80 3.28
C GLU A 266 2.58 30.15 3.00
N PHE A 267 3.33 31.09 2.42
CA PHE A 267 2.84 32.41 2.00
C PHE A 267 3.07 32.61 0.51
N CYS A 268 2.10 33.23 -0.18
CA CYS A 268 2.21 33.49 -1.60
C CYS A 268 3.44 34.38 -1.91
N PRO A 269 4.35 33.97 -2.80
CA PRO A 269 5.56 34.73 -3.13
C PRO A 269 5.29 35.92 -4.07
N PHE A 270 4.05 36.08 -4.56
CA PHE A 270 3.66 37.13 -5.51
C PHE A 270 2.89 38.27 -4.80
N ASP A 271 3.05 39.52 -5.28
CA ASP A 271 2.31 40.67 -4.75
C ASP A 271 0.82 40.52 -5.07
N SER A 272 -0.03 40.68 -4.05
CA SER A 272 -1.50 40.68 -4.11
C SER A 272 -2.16 41.47 -5.25
N ARG A 273 -1.42 42.37 -5.92
CA ARG A 273 -1.89 43.21 -7.02
C ARG A 273 -1.63 42.63 -8.41
N GLU A 274 -0.86 41.55 -8.53
CA GLU A 274 -0.49 40.96 -9.82
C GLU A 274 -1.39 39.76 -10.13
N THR A 275 -2.27 39.83 -11.12
CA THR A 275 -2.97 38.62 -11.58
C THR A 275 -2.06 37.84 -12.53
N THR A 276 -1.63 36.64 -12.13
CA THR A 276 -0.85 35.76 -13.01
C THR A 276 -1.67 35.43 -14.27
N PRO A 277 -1.16 35.64 -15.49
CA PRO A 277 -1.86 35.17 -16.69
C PRO A 277 -1.96 33.64 -16.62
N MET A 278 -3.16 33.10 -16.84
CA MET A 278 -3.32 31.65 -16.99
C MET A 278 -2.37 31.15 -18.10
N PRO A 279 -1.59 30.07 -17.89
CA PRO A 279 -0.78 29.50 -18.96
C PRO A 279 -1.73 29.05 -20.07
N GLN A 280 -1.55 29.59 -21.28
CA GLN A 280 -2.21 29.04 -22.45
C GLN A 280 -1.69 27.61 -22.65
N SER A 281 -2.61 26.64 -22.60
CA SER A 281 -2.34 25.24 -22.93
C SER A 281 -1.82 25.16 -24.37
N GLY A 282 -0.56 24.80 -24.53
CA GLY A 282 0.05 24.32 -25.78
C GLY A 282 0.08 22.79 -25.81
#